data_AF-A0A842X0Z8-F1
#
_entry.id   AF-A0A842X0Z8-F1
#
_cell.length_a   1.000
_cell.length_b   1.000
_cell.length_c   1.000
_cell.angle_alpha   90.00
_cell.angle_beta   90.00
_cell.angle_gamma   90.00
#
_symmetry.space_group_name_H-M   'P 1'
#
loop_
_entity.id
_entity.type
_entity.pdbx_description
1 polymer ?
#
loop_
_entity_poly.entity_id
_entity_poly.type
_entity_poly.pdbx_seq_one_letter_code
_entity_poly.pdbx_strand_id
1 'polypeptide(L)'
;MPKKQKMSRSVRCGYGLCLLIFAAFAGFLGLNALSQSESMRIPEIFAYVPFIFAAIAFSMAICVLAGKYNPSKSRYGIVPVYR
;
A
#
# COMPACT_ATOMS: atom_id res chain seq x y z
N MET A 1 25.55 21.06 -1.06
CA MET A 1 24.27 20.43 -1.46
C MET A 1 24.12 19.08 -0.76
N PRO A 2 23.05 18.81 0.01
CA PRO A 2 22.93 17.53 0.69
C PRO A 2 22.64 16.44 -0.34
N LYS A 3 23.55 15.47 -0.46
CA LYS A 3 23.40 14.28 -1.32
C LYS A 3 22.09 13.58 -0.94
N LYS A 4 21.11 13.53 -1.86
CA LYS A 4 19.90 12.70 -1.70
C LYS A 4 20.36 11.26 -1.48
N GLN A 5 20.33 10.77 -0.24
CA GLN A 5 20.57 9.35 0.04
C GLN A 5 19.53 8.53 -0.73
N LYS A 6 20.01 7.76 -1.71
CA LYS A 6 19.19 6.76 -2.40
C LYS A 6 18.97 5.61 -1.43
N MET A 7 17.70 5.24 -1.23
CA MET A 7 17.32 4.08 -0.41
C MET A 7 18.02 2.81 -0.92
N SER A 8 18.50 1.96 -0.01
CA SER A 8 19.06 0.65 -0.38
C SER A 8 18.03 -0.19 -1.13
N ARG A 9 18.46 -0.95 -2.15
CA ARG A 9 17.59 -1.81 -2.98
C ARG A 9 16.77 -2.78 -2.13
N SER A 10 17.39 -3.38 -1.11
CA SER A 10 16.71 -4.33 -0.21
C SER A 10 15.53 -3.69 0.52
N VAL A 11 15.73 -2.49 1.07
CA VAL A 11 14.69 -1.74 1.79
C VAL A 11 13.55 -1.34 0.84
N ARG A 12 13.88 -0.90 -0.36
CA ARG A 12 12.89 -0.56 -1.40
C ARG A 12 12.03 -1.77 -1.79
N CYS A 13 12.65 -2.93 -1.97
CA CYS A 13 11.93 -4.17 -2.25
C CYS A 13 11.05 -4.60 -1.08
N GLY A 14 11.52 -4.43 0.17
CA GLY A 14 10.72 -4.70 1.37
C GLY A 14 9.43 -3.86 1.42
N TYR A 15 9.54 -2.55 1.27
CA TYR A 15 8.36 -1.67 1.22
C TYR A 15 7.45 -1.97 0.02
N GLY A 16 8.03 -2.24 -1.15
CA GLY A 16 7.26 -2.62 -2.34
C GLY A 16 6.48 -3.91 -2.13
N LEU A 17 7.12 -4.94 -1.56
CA LEU A 17 6.48 -6.22 -1.25
C LEU A 17 5.35 -6.05 -0.23
N CYS A 18 5.56 -5.30 0.85
CA CYS A 18 4.52 -5.01 1.84
C CYS A 18 3.30 -4.33 1.21
N LEU A 19 3.52 -3.35 0.33
CA LEU A 19 2.43 -2.64 -0.36
C LEU A 19 1.68 -3.55 -1.34
N LEU A 20 2.37 -4.45 -2.04
CA LEU A 20 1.74 -5.43 -2.92
C LEU A 20 0.90 -6.44 -2.15
N ILE A 21 1.41 -6.95 -1.02
CA ILE A 21 0.67 -7.85 -0.13
C ILE A 21 -0.60 -7.13 0.37
N PHE A 22 -0.47 -5.90 0.86
CA PHE A 22 -1.61 -5.10 1.30
C PHE A 22 -2.64 -4.87 0.18
N ALA A 23 -2.18 -4.55 -1.03
CA ALA A 23 -3.06 -4.37 -2.18
C ALA A 23 -3.83 -5.66 -2.53
N ALA A 24 -3.18 -6.82 -2.44
CA ALA A 24 -3.83 -8.12 -2.67
C ALA A 24 -4.92 -8.41 -1.62
N PHE A 25 -4.63 -8.17 -0.34
CA PHE A 25 -5.62 -8.32 0.73
C PHE A 25 -6.80 -7.37 0.57
N ALA A 26 -6.55 -6.09 0.27
CA ALA A 26 -7.59 -5.10 0.02
C ALA A 26 -8.44 -5.48 -1.20
N GLY A 27 -7.83 -5.92 -2.30
CA GLY A 27 -8.55 -6.40 -3.49
C GLY A 27 -9.43 -7.61 -3.19
N PHE A 28 -8.94 -8.57 -2.39
CA PHE A 28 -9.71 -9.73 -1.97
C PHE A 28 -10.91 -9.34 -1.08
N LEU A 29 -10.72 -8.39 -0.16
CA LEU A 29 -11.83 -7.84 0.63
C LEU A 29 -12.88 -7.15 -0.24
N GLY A 30 -12.47 -6.42 -1.27
CA GLY A 30 -13.38 -5.80 -2.24
C GLY A 30 -14.17 -6.82 -3.06
N LEU A 31 -13.51 -7.87 -3.54
CA LEU A 31 -14.18 -8.97 -4.24
C LEU A 31 -15.19 -9.70 -3.33
N ASN A 32 -14.83 -9.94 -2.07
CA ASN A 32 -15.74 -10.55 -1.10
C ASN A 32 -16.93 -9.65 -0.78
N ALA A 33 -16.70 -8.34 -0.61
CA ALA A 33 -17.78 -7.38 -0.37
C ALA A 33 -18.74 -7.30 -1.58
N LEU A 34 -18.22 -7.38 -2.80
CA LEU A 34 -19.02 -7.40 -4.03
C LEU A 34 -19.83 -8.70 -4.17
N SER A 35 -19.21 -9.84 -3.86
CA SER A 35 -19.90 -11.14 -3.80
C SER A 35 -21.02 -11.13 -2.74
N GLN A 36 -20.77 -10.47 -1.60
CA GLN A 36 -21.77 -10.37 -0.54
C GLN A 36 -22.88 -9.36 -0.84
N SER A 37 -22.65 -8.29 -1.61
CA SER A 37 -23.69 -7.31 -1.95
C SER A 37 -24.84 -7.89 -2.79
N GLU A 38 -24.59 -8.98 -3.54
CA GLU A 38 -25.65 -9.72 -4.22
C GLU A 38 -26.53 -10.52 -3.25
N SER A 39 -25.98 -10.96 -2.11
CA SER A 39 -26.62 -11.88 -1.15
C SER A 39 -27.23 -11.20 0.09
N MET A 40 -26.56 -10.18 0.62
CA MET A 40 -27.01 -9.30 1.69
C MET A 40 -27.15 -7.93 1.03
N ARG A 41 -28.27 -7.22 1.21
CA ARG A 41 -28.54 -5.88 0.65
C ARG A 41 -27.59 -4.78 1.17
N ILE A 42 -26.28 -5.01 1.07
CA ILE A 42 -25.21 -4.12 1.44
C ILE A 42 -24.94 -3.24 0.22
N PRO A 43 -24.88 -1.91 0.37
CA PRO A 43 -24.57 -1.02 -0.75
C PRO A 43 -23.24 -1.42 -1.39
N GLU A 44 -23.22 -1.58 -2.72
CA GLU A 44 -22.01 -1.87 -3.51
C GLU A 44 -20.87 -0.87 -3.26
N ILE A 45 -21.22 0.33 -2.78
CA ILE A 45 -20.30 1.37 -2.27
C ILE A 45 -19.27 0.82 -1.28
N PHE A 46 -19.61 -0.18 -0.47
CA PHE A 46 -18.69 -0.81 0.47
C PHE A 46 -17.66 -1.71 -0.22
N ALA A 47 -17.93 -2.23 -1.43
CA ALA A 47 -16.96 -2.98 -2.22
C ALA A 47 -15.97 -2.05 -2.92
N TYR A 48 -16.40 -0.86 -3.37
CA TYR A 48 -15.52 0.08 -4.06
C TYR A 48 -14.41 0.65 -3.17
N VAL A 49 -14.67 0.84 -1.88
CA VAL A 49 -13.66 1.37 -0.93
C VAL A 49 -12.38 0.51 -0.89
N PRO A 50 -12.43 -0.80 -0.58
CA PRO A 50 -11.25 -1.65 -0.58
C PRO A 50 -10.58 -1.79 -1.97
N PHE A 51 -11.34 -1.71 -3.08
CA PHE A 51 -10.75 -1.65 -4.42
C PHE A 51 -9.93 -0.39 -4.66
N ILE A 52 -10.43 0.78 -4.24
CA ILE A 52 -9.69 2.05 -4.34
C ILE A 52 -8.40 1.97 -3.52
N PHE A 53 -8.46 1.44 -2.30
CA PHE A 53 -7.27 1.23 -1.47
C PHE A 53 -6.26 0.28 -2.13
N ALA A 54 -6.73 -0.81 -2.73
CA ALA A 54 -5.87 -1.74 -3.47
C ALA A 54 -5.16 -1.05 -4.65
N ALA A 55 -5.90 -0.28 -5.45
CA ALA A 55 -5.35 0.45 -6.60
C ALA A 55 -4.31 1.49 -6.19
N ILE A 56 -4.57 2.25 -5.11
CA ILE A 56 -3.63 3.24 -4.58
C ILE A 56 -2.36 2.56 -4.04
N ALA A 57 -2.52 1.49 -3.26
CA ALA A 57 -1.40 0.75 -2.69
C ALA A 57 -0.52 0.12 -3.77
N PHE A 58 -1.12 -0.46 -4.81
CA PHE A 58 -0.43 -1.01 -5.97
C PHE A 58 0.35 0.08 -6.74
N SER A 59 -0.29 1.23 -6.99
CA SER A 59 0.34 2.39 -7.63
C SER A 59 1.54 2.88 -6.83
N MET A 60 1.41 2.97 -5.50
CA MET A 60 2.52 3.33 -4.62
C MET A 60 3.63 2.27 -4.61
N ALA A 61 3.29 0.98 -4.65
CA ALA A 61 4.27 -0.10 -4.74
C ALA A 61 5.13 0.03 -6.00
N ILE A 62 4.51 0.29 -7.16
CA ILE A 62 5.22 0.54 -8.43
C ILE A 62 6.12 1.77 -8.29
N CYS A 63 5.63 2.87 -7.71
CA CYS A 63 6.42 4.09 -7.51
C CYS A 63 7.62 3.89 -6.58
N VAL A 64 7.47 3.06 -5.53
CA VAL A 64 8.54 2.67 -4.61
C VAL A 64 9.56 1.80 -5.35
N LEU A 65 9.12 0.74 -6.04
CA LEU A 65 9.98 -0.19 -6.78
C LEU A 65 10.75 0.50 -7.91
N ALA A 66 10.09 1.37 -8.69
CA ALA A 66 10.71 2.21 -9.71
C ALA A 66 11.66 3.26 -9.13
N GLY A 67 11.60 3.48 -7.82
CA GLY A 67 12.47 4.42 -7.13
C GLY A 67 12.15 5.89 -7.34
N LYS A 68 10.96 6.18 -7.85
CA LYS A 68 10.41 7.54 -7.96
C LYS A 68 9.92 8.04 -6.59
N TYR A 69 9.53 7.15 -5.69
CA TYR A 69 9.11 7.46 -4.33
C TYR A 69 10.07 6.85 -3.29
N ASN A 70 10.44 7.64 -2.28
CA ASN A 70 11.25 7.18 -1.15
C ASN A 70 10.53 7.52 0.16
N PRO A 71 9.86 6.55 0.81
CA PRO A 71 9.09 6.79 2.03
C PRO A 71 9.97 7.24 3.22
N SER A 72 11.29 7.06 3.14
CA SER A 72 12.27 7.49 4.15
C SER A 72 12.33 9.01 4.38
N LYS A 73 11.74 9.83 3.49
CA LYS A 73 11.64 11.28 3.71
C LYS A 73 10.37 11.73 4.43
N SER A 74 9.52 10.80 4.87
CA SER A 74 8.45 11.19 5.80
C SER A 74 9.12 11.67 7.10
N ARG A 75 8.79 12.90 7.51
CA ARG A 75 9.27 13.60 8.71
C ARG A 75 8.88 12.89 10.03
N TYR A 76 8.30 11.70 9.92
CA TYR A 76 7.82 10.83 10.97
C TYR A 76 8.63 9.52 10.90
N GLY A 77 9.93 9.62 11.05
CA GLY A 77 10.76 8.45 11.29
C GLY A 77 10.26 7.79 12.58
N ILE A 78 9.77 6.56 12.47
CA ILE A 78 9.47 5.70 13.61
C ILE A 78 10.73 5.68 14.48
N VAL A 79 10.70 6.35 15.62
CA VAL A 79 11.75 6.27 16.63
C VAL A 79 11.57 4.89 17.26
N PRO A 80 12.53 3.95 17.14
CA PRO A 80 12.42 2.68 17.82
C PRO A 80 12.40 2.94 19.34
N VAL A 81 11.26 2.68 19.98
CA VAL A 81 11.07 2.77 21.43
C VAL A 81 11.54 1.47 22.07
N TYR A 82 12.83 1.15 21.93
CA TYR A 82 13.48 0.13 22.75
C TYR A 82 14.87 0.66 23.13
N ARG A 83 15.00 1.06 24.39
CA ARG A 83 16.27 1.27 25.08
C ARG A 83 16.62 -0.02 25.81
#